data_AF-I0WQ44-F1
#
_entry.id   AF-I0WQ44-F1
#
_cell.length_a   1.000
_cell.length_b   1.000
_cell.length_c   1.000
_cell.angle_alpha   90.00
_cell.angle_beta   90.00
_cell.angle_gamma   90.00
#
_symmetry.space_group_name_H-M   'P 1'
#
loop_
_entity.id
_entity.type
_entity.pdbx_description
1 polymer ?
#
loop_
_entity_poly.entity_id
_entity_poly.type
_entity_poly.pdbx_seq_one_letter_code
_entity_poly.pdbx_strand_id
1 'polypeptide(L)'
;MSAHFMPLPGPAREALHRRLAGAVRPGGRLLVVGHHPSDLETSVGRPNVPDMLFTPEQVAAVLDAAEWEILVSAAPSREARDPEGRPVTVHDTVLHAVRRA
;
A
#
# COMPACT_ATOMS: atom_id res chain seq x y z
N MET A 1 -10.95 7.97 4.73
CA MET A 1 -11.05 6.95 3.66
C MET A 1 -9.97 5.91 3.89
N SER A 2 -10.26 4.62 3.71
CA SER A 2 -9.22 3.59 3.74
C SER A 2 -9.45 2.51 2.69
N ALA A 3 -8.37 1.89 2.20
CA ALA A 3 -8.39 0.76 1.29
C ALA A 3 -7.27 -0.22 1.65
N HIS A 4 -7.59 -1.52 1.69
CA HIS A 4 -6.72 -2.54 2.25
C HIS A 4 -6.70 -3.75 1.32
N PHE A 5 -5.50 -4.21 0.95
CA PHE A 5 -5.26 -5.44 0.21
C PHE A 5 -6.10 -5.58 -1.07
N MET A 6 -6.06 -4.53 -1.89
CA MET A 6 -6.71 -4.47 -3.20
C MET A 6 -5.66 -4.70 -4.31
N PRO A 7 -5.31 -5.95 -4.64
CA PRO A 7 -4.35 -6.23 -5.71
C PRO A 7 -4.95 -5.83 -7.05
N LEU A 8 -4.34 -4.85 -7.69
CA LEU A 8 -4.67 -4.38 -9.02
C LEU A 8 -3.37 -4.12 -9.78
N PRO A 9 -3.34 -4.35 -11.12
CA PRO A 9 -2.23 -3.94 -11.97
C PRO A 9 -1.96 -2.44 -11.86
N GLY A 10 -0.72 -2.02 -12.11
CA GLY A 10 -0.23 -0.66 -11.85
C GLY A 10 -1.20 0.46 -12.26
N PRO A 11 -1.63 0.53 -13.54
CA PRO A 11 -2.53 1.61 -13.99
C PRO A 11 -3.89 1.63 -13.30
N ALA A 12 -4.49 0.46 -13.07
CA ALA A 12 -5.78 0.35 -12.38
C ALA A 12 -5.66 0.70 -10.90
N ARG A 13 -4.56 0.29 -10.25
CA ARG A 13 -4.23 0.62 -8.88
C ARG A 13 -4.03 2.12 -8.69
N GLU A 14 -3.24 2.77 -9.55
CA GLU A 14 -3.04 4.22 -9.49
C GLU A 14 -4.35 4.98 -9.67
N ALA A 15 -5.18 4.57 -10.65
CA ALA A 15 -6.49 5.17 -10.86
C ALA A 15 -7.40 5.03 -9.62
N LEU A 16 -7.36 3.87 -8.95
CA LEU A 16 -8.05 3.66 -7.68
C LEU A 16 -7.51 4.62 -6.60
N HIS A 17 -6.20 4.69 -6.40
CA HIS A 17 -5.59 5.57 -5.39
C HIS A 17 -5.94 7.04 -5.61
N ARG A 18 -5.90 7.54 -6.86
CA ARG A 18 -6.33 8.92 -7.19
C ARG A 18 -7.80 9.15 -6.86
N ARG A 19 -8.68 8.19 -7.17
CA ARG A 19 -10.12 8.29 -6.85
C ARG A 19 -10.37 8.31 -5.35
N LEU A 20 -9.68 7.45 -4.60
CA LEU A 20 -9.77 7.42 -3.14
C LEU A 20 -9.29 8.74 -2.53
N ALA A 21 -8.16 9.28 -3.00
CA ALA A 21 -7.64 10.58 -2.58
C ALA A 21 -8.65 11.70 -2.88
N GLY A 22 -9.19 11.77 -4.10
CA GLY A 22 -10.18 12.79 -4.48
C GLY A 22 -11.49 12.73 -3.66
N ALA A 23 -11.85 11.56 -3.12
CA ALA A 23 -13.00 11.40 -2.25
C ALA A 23 -12.78 11.87 -0.80
N VAL A 24 -11.54 12.23 -0.43
CA VAL A 24 -11.23 12.74 0.91
C VAL A 24 -11.43 14.26 0.95
N ARG A 25 -12.30 14.71 1.86
CA ARG A 25 -12.49 16.14 2.15
C ARG A 25 -11.19 16.79 2.68
N PRO A 26 -10.99 18.11 2.51
CA PRO A 26 -9.91 18.84 3.20
C PRO A 26 -9.90 18.57 4.72
N GLY A 27 -8.69 18.40 5.27
CA GLY A 27 -8.45 17.93 6.65
C GLY A 27 -8.75 16.46 6.91
N GLY A 28 -9.20 15.70 5.90
CA GLY A 28 -9.50 14.27 6.01
C GLY A 28 -8.25 13.39 5.91
N ARG A 29 -8.41 12.10 6.24
CA ARG A 29 -7.32 11.10 6.25
C ARG A 29 -7.52 10.06 5.16
N LEU A 30 -6.41 9.65 4.53
CA LEU A 30 -6.30 8.51 3.64
C LEU A 30 -5.34 7.48 4.24
N LEU A 31 -5.78 6.23 4.35
CA LEU A 31 -4.95 5.08 4.73
C LEU A 31 -4.99 4.03 3.61
N VAL A 32 -3.82 3.65 3.11
CA VAL A 32 -3.69 2.57 2.11
C VAL A 32 -2.80 1.49 2.70
N VAL A 33 -3.28 0.25 2.65
CA VAL A 33 -2.53 -0.94 3.09
C VAL A 33 -2.47 -1.97 1.95
N GLY A 34 -1.30 -2.53 1.69
CA GLY A 34 -1.10 -3.55 0.66
C GLY A 34 0.03 -4.51 1.03
N HIS A 35 0.28 -5.50 0.18
CA HIS A 35 1.44 -6.38 0.33
C HIS A 35 2.67 -5.75 -0.34
N HIS A 36 3.80 -5.79 0.34
CA HIS A 36 5.03 -5.20 -0.16
C HIS A 36 5.71 -6.15 -1.18
N PRO A 37 6.33 -5.62 -2.26
CA PRO A 37 7.00 -6.45 -3.28
C PRO A 37 8.13 -7.33 -2.75
N SER A 38 8.79 -6.95 -1.65
CA SER A 38 9.86 -7.76 -1.03
C SER A 38 9.37 -9.13 -0.55
N ASP A 39 8.06 -9.30 -0.33
CA ASP A 39 7.49 -10.61 0.01
C ASP A 39 7.70 -11.65 -1.10
N LEU A 40 7.96 -11.24 -2.35
CA LEU A 40 8.29 -12.15 -3.46
C LEU A 40 9.61 -12.89 -3.26
N GLU A 41 10.49 -12.35 -2.41
CA GLU A 41 11.78 -12.97 -2.06
C GLU A 41 11.63 -13.96 -0.88
N THR A 42 10.41 -14.13 -0.36
CA THR A 42 10.12 -14.99 0.81
C THR A 42 9.37 -16.26 0.41
N SER A 43 9.23 -17.20 1.34
CA SER A 43 8.42 -18.41 1.15
C SER A 43 6.91 -18.20 1.29
N VAL A 44 6.41 -16.99 1.61
CA VAL A 44 4.98 -16.77 1.93
C VAL A 44 4.01 -17.12 0.80
N GLY A 45 4.50 -17.33 -0.43
CA GLY A 45 3.68 -17.79 -1.54
C GLY A 45 2.81 -16.69 -2.15
N ARG A 46 3.33 -15.46 -2.22
CA ARG A 46 2.68 -14.41 -3.03
C ARG A 46 2.58 -14.89 -4.48
N PRO A 47 1.44 -14.67 -5.16
CA PRO A 47 1.39 -14.87 -6.60
C PRO A 47 2.52 -14.07 -7.25
N ASN A 48 3.33 -14.72 -8.08
CA ASN A 48 4.47 -14.07 -8.76
C ASN A 48 3.96 -13.20 -9.92
N VAL A 49 3.19 -12.19 -9.56
CA VAL A 49 2.65 -11.16 -10.45
C VAL A 49 3.09 -9.84 -9.82
N PRO A 50 4.35 -9.41 -10.03
CA PRO A 50 4.93 -8.25 -9.34
C PRO A 50 4.08 -6.98 -9.45
N ASP A 51 3.38 -6.82 -10.57
CA ASP A 51 2.53 -5.66 -10.83
C ASP A 51 1.28 -5.59 -9.92
N MET A 52 0.97 -6.65 -9.17
CA MET A 52 -0.11 -6.70 -8.17
C MET A 52 0.32 -6.25 -6.76
N LEU A 53 1.63 -6.14 -6.52
CA LEU A 53 2.22 -5.66 -5.27
C LEU A 53 2.69 -4.21 -5.48
N PHE A 54 2.87 -3.48 -4.39
CA PHE A 54 3.31 -2.09 -4.48
C PHE A 54 3.96 -1.60 -3.20
N THR A 55 4.88 -0.65 -3.31
CA THR A 55 5.56 0.00 -2.17
C THR A 55 4.74 1.19 -1.66
N PRO A 56 4.95 1.67 -0.43
CA PRO A 56 4.28 2.87 0.06
C PRO A 56 4.68 4.12 -0.73
N GLU A 57 5.90 4.18 -1.29
CA GLU A 57 6.39 5.26 -2.15
C GLU A 57 5.61 5.32 -3.46
N GLN A 58 5.21 4.17 -4.02
CA GLN A 58 4.34 4.14 -5.20
C GLN A 58 2.95 4.69 -4.90
N VAL A 59 2.44 4.53 -3.67
CA VAL A 59 1.18 5.19 -3.28
C VAL A 59 1.41 6.70 -3.09
N ALA A 60 2.52 7.08 -2.45
CA ALA A 60 2.88 8.48 -2.21
C ALA A 60 3.00 9.28 -3.52
N ALA A 61 3.65 8.69 -4.55
CA ALA A 61 3.85 9.31 -5.85
C ALA A 61 2.56 9.64 -6.60
N VAL A 62 1.42 9.05 -6.20
CA VAL A 62 0.10 9.31 -6.78
C VAL A 62 -0.58 10.53 -6.15
N LEU A 63 -0.14 10.95 -4.95
CA LEU A 63 -0.73 12.09 -4.23
C LEU A 63 -0.01 13.39 -4.62
N ASP A 64 -0.79 14.44 -4.88
CA ASP A 64 -0.24 15.78 -5.06
C ASP A 64 0.37 16.28 -3.75
N ALA A 65 1.69 16.53 -3.75
CA ALA A 65 2.44 17.00 -2.59
C ALA A 65 1.98 18.39 -2.09
N ALA A 66 1.35 19.19 -2.94
CA ALA A 66 0.74 20.47 -2.55
C ALA A 66 -0.58 20.27 -1.79
N GLU A 67 -1.31 19.19 -2.05
CA GLU A 67 -2.61 18.91 -1.40
C GLU A 67 -2.50 17.93 -0.23
N TRP A 68 -1.42 17.16 -0.12
CA TRP A 68 -1.29 16.07 0.85
C TRP A 68 -0.07 16.20 1.73
N GLU A 69 -0.25 15.82 3.00
CA GLU A 69 0.83 15.60 3.96
C GLU A 69 0.93 14.12 4.28
N ILE A 70 2.06 13.52 3.96
CA ILE A 70 2.33 12.11 4.28
C ILE A 70 2.81 12.05 5.72
N LEU A 71 2.03 11.38 6.58
CA LEU A 71 2.38 11.12 7.97
C LEU A 71 3.17 9.82 8.11
N VAL A 72 2.84 8.81 7.30
CA VAL A 72 3.51 7.51 7.29
C VAL A 72 3.66 7.05 5.84
N SER A 73 4.88 6.66 5.47
CA SER A 73 5.21 5.88 4.28
C SER A 73 6.19 4.81 4.76
N ALA A 74 5.69 3.59 5.01
CA ALA A 74 6.47 2.56 5.68
C ALA A 74 6.11 1.16 5.19
N ALA A 75 7.06 0.24 5.35
CA ALA A 75 6.89 -1.19 5.10
C ALA A 75 7.11 -1.98 6.41
N PRO A 76 6.22 -1.86 7.42
CA PRO A 76 6.36 -2.61 8.66
C PRO A 76 6.37 -4.12 8.41
N SER A 77 7.24 -4.82 9.14
CA SER A 77 7.33 -6.27 9.12
C SER A 77 6.40 -6.92 10.15
N ARG A 78 5.93 -8.13 9.85
CA ARG A 78 5.24 -9.01 10.81
C ARG A 78 5.56 -10.47 10.54
N GLU A 79 5.36 -11.30 11.56
CA GLU A 79 5.41 -12.76 11.38
C GLU A 79 4.15 -13.28 10.69
N ALA A 80 4.33 -14.28 9.84
CA ALA A 80 3.30 -15.05 9.18
C ALA A 80 3.72 -16.53 9.12
N ARG A 81 2.86 -17.37 8.54
CA ARG A 81 3.21 -18.73 8.15
C ARG A 81 3.15 -18.87 6.65
N ASP A 82 4.12 -19.57 6.09
CA ASP A 82 4.11 -19.96 4.68
C ASP A 82 3.16 -21.13 4.42
N PRO A 83 2.96 -21.57 3.16
CA PRO A 83 2.07 -22.68 2.82
C PRO A 83 2.42 -24.01 3.51
N GLU A 84 3.69 -24.23 3.87
CA GLU A 84 4.15 -25.39 4.63
C GLU A 84 4.04 -25.19 6.16
N GLY A 85 3.48 -24.06 6.61
CA GLY A 85 3.28 -23.74 8.01
C GLY A 85 4.53 -23.22 8.74
N ARG A 86 5.65 -22.99 8.05
CA ARG A 86 6.90 -22.49 8.63
C ARG A 86 6.79 -20.98 8.89
N PRO A 87 7.40 -20.46 9.96
CA PRO A 87 7.41 -19.02 10.23
C PRO A 87 8.16 -18.27 9.12
N VAL A 88 7.60 -17.16 8.68
CA VAL A 88 8.19 -16.26 7.67
C VAL A 88 7.90 -14.81 8.04
N THR A 89 8.86 -13.91 7.79
CA THR A 89 8.65 -12.47 7.95
C THR A 89 8.11 -11.90 6.64
N VAL A 90 7.02 -11.15 6.73
CA VAL A 90 6.40 -10.46 5.60
C VAL A 90 6.29 -8.98 5.88
N HIS A 91 6.16 -8.18 4.83
CA HIS A 91 6.08 -6.73 4.89
C HIS A 91 4.77 -6.26 4.27
N ASP A 92 4.10 -5.36 4.97
CA ASP A 92 2.91 -4.70 4.43
C ASP A 92 3.27 -3.27 4.04
N THR A 93 2.83 -2.84 2.86
CA THR A 93 2.89 -1.45 2.45
C THR A 93 1.86 -0.65 3.22
N VAL A 94 2.29 0.40 3.91
CA VAL A 94 1.42 1.28 4.68
C VAL A 94 1.69 2.73 4.32
N LEU A 95 0.67 3.40 3.76
CA LEU A 95 0.67 4.86 3.57
C LEU A 95 -0.46 5.48 4.38
N HIS A 96 -0.12 6.45 5.23
CA HIS A 96 -1.06 7.33 5.92
C HIS A 96 -0.80 8.78 5.54
N ALA A 97 -1.80 9.46 5.00
CA ALA A 97 -1.72 10.88 4.68
C ALA A 97 -2.95 11.66 5.16
N VAL A 98 -2.77 12.97 5.35
CA VAL A 98 -3.83 13.95 5.61
C VAL A 98 -3.93 14.87 4.40
N ARG A 99 -5.16 15.14 3.95
CA ARG A 99 -5.39 16.17 2.94
C ARG A 99 -5.33 17.53 3.61
N ARG A 100 -4.54 18.45 3.06
CA ARG A 100 -4.41 19.84 3.52
C ARG A 100 -5.78 20.55 3.45
N ALA A 101 -5.92 21.59 4.26
CA ALA A 101 -7.13 22.41 4.35
C ALA A 101 -7.30 23.29 3.11
#